data_AF-A0ABD3QER5-F1
#
_entry.id   AF-A0ABD3QER5-F1
#
_cell.length_a   1.000
_cell.length_b   1.000
_cell.length_c   1.000
_cell.angle_alpha   90.00
_cell.angle_beta   90.00
_cell.angle_gamma   90.00
#
_symmetry.space_group_name_H-M   'P 1'
#
loop_
_entity.id
_entity.type
_entity.pdbx_description
1 polymer ?
#
loop_
_entity_poly.entity_id
_entity_poly.type
_entity_poly.pdbx_seq_one_letter_code
_entity_poly.pdbx_strand_id
1 'polypeptide(L)'
;MNESKSHNNGRTVGLLRSAETRFASFFLAMQRALRCRRALESTVHSAKWTEMKQLKPFIVRSADDVKDPTFWKRIFVVLRALFPILKLLRLADSNKANMDKVCFYVNRARIHLIKSKEDLMDEELMPSNYSISKETEQDATYDSDSECDEEEESAELANIITVDEEDLDVYEVDDEWGTLVTDESKGIFKDVVECFSKRTPKMLHDFAWTAFVCSVRPDIVADAKVRIDGNGPVRNMIEDCVRRLLSDDVDGELDGTIDRKVDLFWDELNQFHNRTGPFNRPSWFNSMDCINGNSAVWHNKYSRNHTEVFGKIACRVTSKITGSGGAERGWSDNKEVKSGKRSHITTDKLKKQGLLFTSANIRRAQIKRDELEKAGSNVPGDVWDCEDEQFSLSLEKWGVDLEELKKPLGPRRLFKCWVEDWEDVFDKGDVMRTKLLAKYGGLVFDDCDAEPMVRMRVSSTKLKYIRRGGWYAVAEPPEYIGDGSDEDLLESIAITDDVLIELIKSTKQPDELNVVFQHKEQEEGGEEDGINEGNSSDSESE
;
A
#
# COMPACT_ATOMS: atom_id res chain seq x y z
N MET A 1 19.63 1.28 21.42
CA MET A 1 19.16 -0.10 21.73
C MET A 1 18.42 -0.20 23.06
N ASN A 2 18.72 0.63 24.07
CA ASN A 2 18.03 0.57 25.36
C ASN A 2 16.53 0.92 25.26
N GLU A 3 16.16 1.97 24.50
CA GLU A 3 14.74 2.31 24.26
C GLU A 3 14.00 1.22 23.48
N SER A 4 14.67 0.61 22.51
CA SER A 4 14.08 -0.53 21.78
C SER A 4 13.77 -1.70 22.74
N LYS A 5 14.61 -1.93 23.75
CA LYS A 5 14.42 -2.98 24.76
C LYS A 5 13.25 -2.69 25.70
N SER A 6 13.05 -1.43 26.11
CA SER A 6 11.93 -1.04 26.98
C SER A 6 10.59 -1.16 26.25
N HIS A 7 10.54 -0.79 24.96
CA HIS A 7 9.31 -0.82 24.17
C HIS A 7 8.97 -2.18 23.54
N ASN A 8 9.87 -3.18 23.58
CA ASN A 8 9.65 -4.51 22.99
C ASN A 8 9.78 -5.65 24.03
N ASN A 9 9.17 -5.51 25.21
CA ASN A 9 9.12 -6.57 26.24
C ASN A 9 10.50 -7.16 26.59
N GLY A 10 11.53 -6.31 26.67
CA GLY A 10 12.89 -6.75 27.00
C GLY A 10 13.72 -7.24 25.80
N ARG A 11 13.20 -7.21 24.56
CA ARG A 11 13.90 -7.61 23.34
C ARG A 11 14.52 -6.42 22.62
N THR A 12 15.77 -6.52 22.18
CA THR A 12 16.40 -5.49 21.35
C THR A 12 16.02 -5.68 19.88
N VAL A 13 15.27 -4.73 19.35
CA VAL A 13 14.72 -4.70 17.99
C VAL A 13 15.43 -3.59 17.23
N GLY A 14 16.33 -3.95 16.32
CA GLY A 14 17.02 -2.99 15.44
C GLY A 14 16.27 -2.74 14.12
N LEU A 15 16.65 -1.64 13.46
CA LEU A 15 16.24 -1.33 12.09
C LEU A 15 16.86 -2.32 11.10
N LEU A 16 16.19 -2.54 9.97
CA LEU A 16 16.69 -3.36 8.87
C LEU A 16 17.36 -2.45 7.84
N ARG A 17 18.50 -2.89 7.31
CA ARG A 17 19.12 -2.26 6.14
C ARG A 17 18.41 -2.78 4.89
N SER A 18 17.93 -1.87 4.05
CA SER A 18 17.44 -2.17 2.70
C SER A 18 18.58 -2.16 1.69
N ALA A 19 18.38 -2.87 0.57
CA ALA A 19 19.23 -2.87 -0.60
C ALA A 19 18.36 -3.18 -1.82
N GLU A 20 18.58 -2.48 -2.93
CA GLU A 20 17.79 -2.63 -4.18
C GLU A 20 17.77 -4.08 -4.69
N THR A 21 18.89 -4.79 -4.56
CA THR A 21 19.06 -6.18 -5.02
C THR A 21 18.40 -7.24 -4.14
N ARG A 22 17.73 -6.85 -3.04
CA ARG A 22 17.15 -7.80 -2.08
C ARG A 22 15.66 -7.52 -1.87
N PHE A 23 14.84 -8.34 -2.52
CA PHE A 23 13.49 -8.73 -2.15
C PHE A 23 12.69 -7.76 -1.24
N ALA A 24 12.08 -6.73 -1.82
CA ALA A 24 11.20 -5.78 -1.12
C ALA A 24 11.76 -5.21 0.20
N SER A 25 13.09 -5.13 0.33
CA SER A 25 13.74 -4.81 1.59
C SER A 25 13.41 -3.41 2.11
N PHE A 26 13.11 -2.45 1.22
CA PHE A 26 12.60 -1.13 1.58
C PHE A 26 11.29 -1.22 2.35
N PHE A 27 10.30 -1.97 1.85
CA PHE A 27 9.01 -2.14 2.52
C PHE A 27 9.15 -2.93 3.83
N LEU A 28 10.03 -3.94 3.88
CA LEU A 28 10.34 -4.66 5.12
C LEU A 28 10.99 -3.73 6.16
N ALA A 29 11.87 -2.83 5.72
CA ALA A 29 12.50 -1.83 6.58
C ALA A 29 11.48 -0.79 7.07
N MET A 30 10.58 -0.31 6.21
CA MET A 30 9.48 0.59 6.56
C MET A 30 8.55 -0.04 7.60
N GLN A 31 8.17 -1.30 7.42
CA GLN A 31 7.35 -2.01 8.40
C GLN A 31 8.08 -2.17 9.73
N ARG A 32 9.39 -2.45 9.69
CA ARG A 32 10.23 -2.50 10.88
C ARG A 32 10.32 -1.14 11.57
N ALA A 33 10.39 -0.07 10.80
CA ALA A 33 10.41 1.30 11.30
C ALA A 33 9.11 1.63 12.03
N LEU A 34 7.94 1.31 11.45
CA LEU A 34 6.63 1.48 12.13
C LEU A 34 6.56 0.76 13.47
N ARG A 35 7.03 -0.50 13.52
CA ARG A 35 7.11 -1.24 14.79
C ARG A 35 8.02 -0.54 15.81
N CYS A 36 9.08 0.11 15.34
CA CYS A 36 10.03 0.81 16.20
C CYS A 36 9.64 2.27 16.45
N ARG A 37 8.51 2.78 15.92
CA ARG A 37 8.12 4.20 15.96
C ARG A 37 8.31 4.82 17.35
N ARG A 38 7.65 4.27 18.38
CA ARG A 38 7.74 4.77 19.76
C ARG A 38 9.16 4.75 20.31
N ALA A 39 9.94 3.72 19.98
CA ALA A 39 11.34 3.63 20.41
C ALA A 39 12.24 4.64 19.69
N LEU A 40 11.95 4.95 18.42
CA LEU A 40 12.65 5.97 17.65
C LEU A 40 12.31 7.37 18.16
N GLU A 41 11.02 7.67 18.35
CA GLU A 41 10.53 8.92 18.94
C GLU A 41 11.16 9.14 20.33
N SER A 42 11.16 8.14 21.20
CA SER A 42 11.80 8.20 22.53
C SER A 42 13.32 8.41 22.43
N THR A 43 13.97 7.78 21.45
CA THR A 43 15.42 7.97 21.23
C THR A 43 15.73 9.41 20.81
N VAL A 44 14.96 9.97 19.88
CA VAL A 44 15.15 11.34 19.37
C VAL A 44 14.81 12.39 20.44
N HIS A 45 13.87 12.11 21.34
CA HIS A 45 13.54 12.98 22.48
C HIS A 45 14.45 12.76 23.71
N SER A 46 15.39 11.82 23.68
CA SER A 46 16.23 11.53 24.84
C SER A 46 17.30 12.59 25.07
N ALA A 47 17.63 12.88 26.34
CA ALA A 47 18.72 13.80 26.69
C ALA A 47 20.06 13.41 26.06
N LYS A 48 20.30 12.09 25.93
CA LYS A 48 21.50 11.54 25.27
C LYS A 48 21.58 11.92 23.79
N TRP A 49 20.45 12.04 23.10
CA TRP A 49 20.40 12.48 21.72
C TRP A 49 20.80 13.96 21.61
N THR A 50 20.27 14.81 22.49
CA THR A 50 20.60 16.24 22.54
C THR A 50 22.07 16.50 22.88
N GLU A 51 22.68 15.63 23.69
CA GLU A 51 24.10 15.73 24.06
C GLU A 51 25.06 15.22 22.97
N MET A 52 24.57 14.51 21.94
CA MET A 52 25.43 14.00 20.86
C MET A 52 25.91 15.14 19.96
N LYS A 53 27.23 15.32 19.92
CA LYS A 53 27.89 16.29 19.03
C LYS A 53 28.34 15.59 17.75
N GLN A 54 28.40 16.36 16.66
CA GLN A 54 28.94 15.91 15.36
C GLN A 54 28.13 14.80 14.68
N LEU A 55 26.80 14.88 14.73
CA LEU A 55 25.94 14.02 13.92
C LEU A 55 26.10 14.36 12.44
N LYS A 56 26.10 13.33 11.59
CA LYS A 56 26.10 13.52 10.14
C LYS A 56 24.78 14.16 9.70
N PRO A 57 24.77 15.00 8.65
CA PRO A 57 23.56 15.69 8.18
C PRO A 57 22.36 14.76 7.96
N PHE A 58 22.58 13.58 7.35
CA PHE A 58 21.50 12.62 7.11
C PHE A 58 20.87 12.07 8.39
N ILE A 59 21.65 11.91 9.46
CA ILE A 59 21.16 11.40 10.75
C ILE A 59 20.21 12.43 11.39
N VAL A 60 20.50 13.72 11.19
CA VAL A 60 19.65 14.82 11.65
C VAL A 60 18.35 14.84 10.84
N ARG A 61 18.42 14.76 9.50
CA ARG A 61 17.24 14.66 8.62
C ARG A 61 16.32 13.51 9.01
N SER A 62 16.88 12.30 9.18
CA SER A 62 16.10 11.14 9.61
C SER A 62 15.46 11.30 11.00
N ALA A 63 16.05 12.11 11.88
CA ALA A 63 15.46 12.40 13.19
C ALA A 63 14.29 13.39 13.09
N ASP A 64 14.29 14.27 12.10
CA ASP A 64 13.16 15.16 11.81
C ASP A 64 12.02 14.38 11.16
N ASP A 65 12.31 13.45 10.24
CA ASP A 65 11.31 12.51 9.70
C ASP A 65 10.62 11.70 10.81
N VAL A 66 11.38 11.24 11.82
CA VAL A 66 10.83 10.50 12.96
C VAL A 66 9.87 11.34 13.81
N LYS A 67 10.04 12.66 13.85
CA LYS A 67 9.15 13.57 14.60
C LYS A 67 7.90 13.94 13.82
N ASP A 68 7.93 13.86 12.48
CA ASP A 68 6.81 14.23 11.62
C ASP A 68 5.70 13.15 11.63
N PRO A 69 4.47 13.47 12.09
CA PRO A 69 3.35 12.54 12.03
C PRO A 69 2.98 12.15 10.59
N THR A 70 3.19 13.05 9.62
CA THR A 70 2.87 12.84 8.21
C THR A 70 3.75 11.74 7.62
N PHE A 71 5.05 11.74 7.93
CA PHE A 71 5.98 10.67 7.56
C PHE A 71 5.49 9.28 7.98
N TRP A 72 5.03 9.11 9.22
CA TRP A 72 4.50 7.83 9.70
C TRP A 72 3.20 7.44 9.01
N LYS A 73 2.32 8.40 8.73
CA LYS A 73 1.08 8.17 7.99
C LYS A 73 1.36 7.76 6.54
N ARG A 74 2.33 8.39 5.87
CA ARG A 74 2.79 8.01 4.52
C ARG A 74 3.25 6.55 4.48
N ILE A 75 4.15 6.18 5.40
CA ILE A 75 4.63 4.79 5.51
C ILE A 75 3.46 3.82 5.75
N PHE A 76 2.54 4.17 6.65
CA PHE A 76 1.38 3.35 6.94
C PHE A 76 0.49 3.13 5.72
N VAL A 77 0.17 4.19 4.97
CA VAL A 77 -0.67 4.13 3.76
C VAL A 77 -0.02 3.28 2.67
N VAL A 78 1.26 3.51 2.37
CA VAL A 78 2.01 2.72 1.36
C VAL A 78 2.02 1.24 1.74
N LEU A 79 2.35 0.92 2.99
CA LEU A 79 2.39 -0.47 3.43
C LEU A 79 1.00 -1.11 3.46
N ARG A 80 -0.05 -0.37 3.83
CA ARG A 80 -1.44 -0.85 3.82
C ARG A 80 -1.89 -1.23 2.40
N ALA A 81 -1.55 -0.40 1.41
CA ALA A 81 -1.87 -0.62 0.01
C ALA A 81 -1.11 -1.83 -0.56
N LEU A 82 0.20 -1.90 -0.31
CA LEU A 82 1.08 -2.91 -0.90
C LEU A 82 1.16 -4.21 -0.09
N PHE A 83 0.48 -4.30 1.05
CA PHE A 83 0.60 -5.45 1.96
C PHE A 83 0.35 -6.81 1.30
N PRO A 84 -0.69 -7.01 0.46
CA PRO A 84 -0.90 -8.31 -0.17
C PRO A 84 0.20 -8.65 -1.18
N ILE A 85 0.80 -7.64 -1.83
CA ILE A 85 1.96 -7.83 -2.72
C ILE A 85 3.17 -8.28 -1.91
N LEU A 86 3.44 -7.64 -0.76
CA LEU A 86 4.52 -8.05 0.15
C LEU A 86 4.36 -9.49 0.65
N LYS A 87 3.12 -9.94 0.84
CA LYS A 87 2.84 -11.34 1.15
C LYS A 87 3.10 -12.28 0.00
N LEU A 88 2.59 -11.96 -1.19
CA LEU A 88 2.83 -12.75 -2.39
C LEU A 88 4.33 -12.93 -2.62
N LEU A 89 5.06 -11.84 -2.46
CA LEU A 89 6.51 -11.84 -2.44
C LEU A 89 7.04 -12.80 -1.36
N ARG A 90 6.70 -12.64 -0.08
CA ARG A 90 7.16 -13.57 0.97
C ARG A 90 6.88 -15.05 0.68
N LEU A 91 5.75 -15.36 0.03
CA LEU A 91 5.42 -16.72 -0.39
C LEU A 91 6.38 -17.21 -1.49
N ALA A 92 6.72 -16.36 -2.46
CA ALA A 92 7.72 -16.63 -3.49
C ALA A 92 9.14 -16.82 -2.92
N ASP A 93 9.51 -16.06 -1.88
CA ASP A 93 10.80 -16.26 -1.21
C ASP A 93 10.83 -17.53 -0.34
N SER A 94 9.67 -18.02 0.09
CA SER A 94 9.59 -19.23 0.90
C SER A 94 9.94 -20.48 0.07
N ASN A 95 10.61 -21.45 0.70
CA ASN A 95 10.88 -22.75 0.08
C ASN A 95 9.71 -23.74 0.26
N LYS A 96 8.48 -23.21 0.33
CA LYS A 96 7.24 -23.98 0.50
C LYS A 96 6.44 -23.96 -0.79
N ALA A 97 5.64 -25.00 -0.99
CA ALA A 97 4.72 -25.05 -2.11
C ALA A 97 3.52 -24.11 -1.83
N ASN A 98 3.37 -23.07 -2.65
CA ASN A 98 2.37 -22.01 -2.47
C ASN A 98 1.70 -21.60 -3.78
N MET A 99 1.83 -22.40 -4.84
CA MET A 99 1.30 -22.05 -6.16
C MET A 99 -0.21 -21.81 -6.12
N ASP A 100 -0.93 -22.55 -5.28
CA ASP A 100 -2.37 -22.43 -5.06
C ASP A 100 -2.80 -21.12 -4.40
N LYS A 101 -1.85 -20.36 -3.85
CA LYS A 101 -2.10 -19.09 -3.15
C LYS A 101 -1.86 -17.87 -4.04
N VAL A 102 -1.18 -18.04 -5.19
CA VAL A 102 -0.77 -16.92 -6.06
C VAL A 102 -1.97 -16.12 -6.52
N CYS A 103 -2.94 -16.75 -7.18
CA CYS A 103 -4.13 -16.04 -7.70
C CYS A 103 -4.92 -15.36 -6.59
N PHE A 104 -5.04 -16.00 -5.42
CA PHE A 104 -5.70 -15.42 -4.25
C PHE A 104 -5.04 -14.11 -3.81
N TYR A 105 -3.72 -14.10 -3.63
CA TYR A 105 -3.02 -12.90 -3.17
C TYR A 105 -2.89 -11.81 -4.23
N VAL A 106 -2.82 -12.17 -5.52
CA VAL A 106 -2.95 -11.20 -6.62
C VAL A 106 -4.31 -10.51 -6.55
N ASN A 107 -5.39 -11.25 -6.32
CA ASN A 107 -6.72 -10.65 -6.17
C ASN A 107 -6.86 -9.80 -4.91
N ARG A 108 -6.31 -10.27 -3.79
CA ARG A 108 -6.26 -9.45 -2.57
C ARG A 108 -5.48 -8.16 -2.80
N ALA A 109 -4.39 -8.19 -3.58
CA ALA A 109 -3.65 -6.99 -3.94
C ALA A 109 -4.53 -6.02 -4.72
N ARG A 110 -5.30 -6.48 -5.72
CA ARG A 110 -6.26 -5.64 -6.46
C ARG A 110 -7.25 -4.93 -5.55
N ILE A 111 -7.96 -5.71 -4.73
CA ILE A 111 -8.97 -5.18 -3.81
C ILE A 111 -8.35 -4.16 -2.84
N HIS A 112 -7.13 -4.42 -2.35
CA HIS A 112 -6.44 -3.50 -1.45
C HIS A 112 -5.96 -2.22 -2.13
N LEU A 113 -5.51 -2.30 -3.39
CA LEU A 113 -5.15 -1.14 -4.19
C LEU A 113 -6.37 -0.24 -4.43
N ILE A 114 -7.49 -0.82 -4.86
CA ILE A 114 -8.76 -0.08 -5.06
C ILE A 114 -9.18 0.60 -3.75
N LYS A 115 -9.14 -0.12 -2.62
CA LYS A 115 -9.44 0.43 -1.28
C LYS A 115 -8.44 1.44 -0.74
N SER A 116 -7.30 1.62 -1.42
CA SER A 116 -6.27 2.58 -1.04
C SER A 116 -6.15 3.71 -2.06
N LYS A 117 -7.05 3.77 -3.06
CA LYS A 117 -7.06 4.77 -4.12
C LYS A 117 -7.01 6.20 -3.56
N GLU A 118 -7.99 6.58 -2.74
CA GLU A 118 -8.11 7.93 -2.20
C GLU A 118 -6.85 8.38 -1.45
N ASP A 119 -6.32 7.52 -0.55
CA ASP A 119 -5.12 7.82 0.22
C ASP A 119 -3.85 7.90 -0.64
N LEU A 120 -3.76 7.14 -1.74
CA LEU A 120 -2.60 7.14 -2.63
C LEU A 120 -2.63 8.27 -3.66
N MET A 121 -3.81 8.83 -3.92
CA MET A 121 -4.03 10.00 -4.79
C MET A 121 -3.92 11.33 -4.05
N ASP A 122 -3.96 11.35 -2.71
CA ASP A 122 -3.83 12.58 -1.93
C ASP A 122 -2.44 13.19 -2.16
N GLU A 123 -2.35 14.28 -2.92
CA GLU A 123 -1.08 14.95 -3.27
C GLU A 123 -0.34 15.57 -2.07
N GLU A 124 -1.02 15.82 -0.95
CA GLU A 124 -0.34 16.28 0.27
C GLU A 124 0.32 15.12 1.01
N LEU A 125 -0.34 13.97 1.00
CA LEU A 125 0.23 12.75 1.54
C LEU A 125 1.27 12.15 0.59
N MET A 126 1.01 12.15 -0.71
CA MET A 126 1.81 11.52 -1.78
C MET A 126 2.02 12.53 -2.92
N PRO A 127 2.92 13.51 -2.75
CA PRO A 127 3.17 14.52 -3.78
C PRO A 127 3.74 13.90 -5.06
N SER A 128 3.14 14.22 -6.20
CA SER A 128 3.49 13.70 -7.53
C SER A 128 4.90 14.11 -7.99
N ASN A 129 5.36 15.29 -7.55
CA ASN A 129 6.67 15.84 -7.88
C ASN A 129 7.59 15.79 -6.65
N TYR A 130 8.15 14.62 -6.35
CA TYR A 130 9.20 14.52 -5.34
C TYR A 130 10.57 14.65 -6.01
N SER A 131 11.22 15.81 -5.90
CA SER A 131 12.64 15.92 -6.27
C SER A 131 13.47 15.34 -5.15
N ILE A 132 14.09 14.18 -5.41
CA ILE A 132 15.09 13.65 -4.49
C ILE A 132 16.32 14.54 -4.62
N SER A 133 16.69 15.23 -3.54
CA SER A 133 17.91 16.03 -3.56
C SER A 133 19.11 15.13 -3.82
N LYS A 134 20.14 15.62 -4.52
CA LYS A 134 21.40 14.87 -4.72
C LYS A 134 22.03 14.40 -3.40
N GLU A 135 21.80 15.13 -2.31
CA GLU A 135 22.25 14.73 -0.97
C GLU A 135 21.44 13.53 -0.44
N THR A 136 20.13 13.50 -0.68
CA THR A 136 19.24 12.39 -0.31
C THR A 136 19.53 11.14 -1.16
N GLU A 137 19.82 11.32 -2.45
CA GLU A 137 20.27 10.21 -3.33
C GLU A 137 21.59 9.62 -2.82
N GLN A 138 22.57 10.47 -2.50
CA GLN A 138 23.87 10.06 -1.95
C GLN A 138 23.75 9.37 -0.58
N ASP A 139 22.80 9.79 0.27
CA ASP A 139 22.49 9.11 1.53
C ASP A 139 21.89 7.72 1.30
N ALA A 140 21.06 7.56 0.27
CA ALA A 140 20.51 6.25 -0.14
C ALA A 140 21.60 5.34 -0.74
N THR A 141 22.61 5.92 -1.40
CA THR A 141 23.76 5.19 -1.97
C THR A 141 24.93 5.00 -1.02
N TYR A 142 24.85 5.46 0.24
CA TYR A 142 25.97 5.52 1.21
C TYR A 142 26.65 4.17 1.54
N ASP A 143 26.27 3.06 0.90
CA ASP A 143 27.00 1.79 0.95
C ASP A 143 26.67 0.83 -0.23
N SER A 144 26.10 1.33 -1.34
CA SER A 144 25.62 0.51 -2.47
C SER A 144 26.54 0.59 -3.69
N ASP A 145 27.76 0.07 -3.58
CA ASP A 145 28.58 -0.25 -4.77
C ASP A 145 27.98 -1.48 -5.48
N SER A 146 26.96 -1.26 -6.31
CA SER A 146 26.49 -2.21 -7.32
C SER A 146 25.56 -1.51 -8.31
N GLU A 147 26.13 -0.92 -9.35
CA GLU A 147 25.41 -0.43 -10.53
C GLU A 147 24.57 -1.54 -11.16
N CYS A 148 23.33 -1.23 -11.56
CA CYS A 148 22.60 -2.01 -12.55
C CYS A 148 21.57 -1.09 -13.24
N ASP A 149 21.86 -0.73 -14.49
CA ASP A 149 20.95 0.00 -15.37
C ASP A 149 19.78 -0.89 -15.82
N GLU A 150 18.57 -0.34 -15.90
CA GLU A 150 17.43 -0.96 -16.61
C GLU A 150 16.91 0.02 -17.69
N GLU A 151 16.79 -0.49 -18.93
CA GLU A 151 16.16 0.20 -20.06
C GLU A 151 14.65 -0.13 -20.13
N GLU A 152 13.83 0.89 -20.40
CA GLU A 152 12.38 0.80 -20.60
C GLU A 152 12.00 0.52 -22.05
N GLU A 153 10.94 -0.26 -22.27
CA GLU A 153 10.18 -0.26 -23.53
C GLU A 153 8.66 -0.18 -23.26
N SER A 154 8.00 0.69 -24.03
CA SER A 154 6.55 0.96 -24.04
C SER A 154 5.86 0.26 -25.21
N ALA A 155 4.58 -0.09 -25.08
CA ALA A 155 3.67 -0.25 -26.21
C ALA A 155 2.19 -0.09 -25.81
N GLU A 156 1.43 0.57 -26.69
CA GLU A 156 0.01 0.96 -26.64
C GLU A 156 -0.96 -0.13 -27.15
N LEU A 157 -2.22 -0.16 -26.66
CA LEU A 157 -3.49 0.04 -27.44
C LEU A 157 -4.79 -0.55 -26.80
N ALA A 158 -5.80 0.32 -26.76
CA ALA A 158 -7.24 0.25 -27.17
C ALA A 158 -8.28 -0.81 -26.70
N ASN A 159 -9.33 -0.27 -26.04
CA ASN A 159 -10.82 -0.44 -26.12
C ASN A 159 -11.52 -1.82 -26.00
N ILE A 160 -12.72 -1.99 -25.43
CA ILE A 160 -13.44 -1.56 -24.18
C ILE A 160 -14.56 -2.61 -23.94
N ILE A 161 -14.92 -2.70 -22.66
CA ILE A 161 -15.69 -3.63 -21.82
C ILE A 161 -17.23 -3.45 -21.92
N THR A 162 -18.00 -4.34 -21.27
CA THR A 162 -19.18 -3.90 -20.48
C THR A 162 -19.40 -4.73 -19.19
N VAL A 163 -19.36 -4.10 -18.01
CA VAL A 163 -20.18 -4.38 -16.82
C VAL A 163 -20.43 -3.06 -16.07
N ASP A 164 -21.69 -2.83 -15.65
CA ASP A 164 -22.25 -1.53 -15.26
C ASP A 164 -21.79 -0.93 -13.92
N GLU A 165 -21.49 0.38 -14.04
CA GLU A 165 -21.59 1.57 -13.17
C GLU A 165 -22.03 1.45 -11.70
N GLU A 166 -21.15 1.93 -10.82
CA GLU A 166 -21.43 3.10 -9.96
C GLU A 166 -20.06 3.66 -9.46
N ASP A 167 -19.61 4.74 -10.11
CA ASP A 167 -18.59 5.73 -9.70
C ASP A 167 -17.23 5.24 -9.12
N LEU A 168 -16.42 4.50 -9.89
CA LEU A 168 -15.01 4.25 -9.56
C LEU A 168 -14.09 4.45 -10.78
N ASP A 169 -13.18 5.45 -10.76
CA ASP A 169 -12.19 5.71 -11.84
C ASP A 169 -11.02 4.69 -11.89
N VAL A 170 -11.32 3.44 -11.51
CA VAL A 170 -10.44 2.27 -11.61
C VAL A 170 -11.31 1.11 -12.07
N TYR A 171 -11.04 0.58 -13.26
CA TYR A 171 -11.82 -0.52 -13.84
C TYR A 171 -10.93 -1.73 -14.13
N GLU A 172 -11.53 -2.92 -14.05
CA GLU A 172 -10.91 -4.15 -14.51
C GLU A 172 -11.15 -4.26 -16.03
N VAL A 173 -10.07 -4.47 -16.77
CA VAL A 173 -10.15 -4.80 -18.20
C VAL A 173 -10.68 -6.22 -18.33
N ASP A 174 -11.58 -6.43 -19.29
CA ASP A 174 -12.10 -7.74 -19.69
C ASP A 174 -11.05 -8.54 -20.48
N ASP A 175 -9.88 -8.73 -19.86
CA ASP A 175 -8.86 -9.66 -20.31
C ASP A 175 -8.93 -10.95 -19.48
N GLU A 176 -8.23 -12.00 -19.92
CA GLU A 176 -8.20 -13.31 -19.25
C GLU A 176 -7.71 -13.23 -17.78
N TRP A 177 -7.11 -12.09 -17.41
CA TRP A 177 -6.46 -11.87 -16.13
C TRP A 177 -7.23 -10.93 -15.21
N GLY A 178 -8.17 -10.10 -15.70
CA GLY A 178 -8.80 -9.00 -14.98
C GLY A 178 -7.81 -7.88 -14.62
N THR A 179 -7.02 -7.40 -15.58
CA THR A 179 -5.98 -6.37 -15.34
C THR A 179 -6.60 -5.03 -14.91
N LEU A 180 -6.02 -4.37 -13.90
CA LEU A 180 -6.51 -3.07 -13.43
C LEU A 180 -6.01 -1.93 -14.32
N VAL A 181 -6.89 -1.05 -14.73
CA VAL A 181 -6.54 0.21 -15.42
C VAL A 181 -7.14 1.38 -14.65
N THR A 182 -6.45 2.50 -14.67
CA THR A 182 -6.90 3.75 -14.04
C THR A 182 -6.59 4.92 -14.96
N ASP A 183 -7.54 5.84 -15.06
CA ASP A 183 -7.39 7.09 -15.81
C ASP A 183 -6.85 8.23 -14.90
N GLU A 184 -6.60 7.92 -13.63
CA GLU A 184 -6.13 8.87 -12.62
C GLU A 184 -4.66 9.20 -12.81
N SER A 185 -4.32 10.48 -12.72
CA SER A 185 -2.95 10.99 -12.87
C SER A 185 -2.36 11.58 -11.59
N LYS A 186 -3.11 11.55 -10.48
CA LYS A 186 -2.73 12.19 -9.21
C LYS A 186 -2.00 11.23 -8.27
N GLY A 187 -0.98 11.76 -7.60
CA GLY A 187 -0.18 11.03 -6.62
C GLY A 187 0.56 9.84 -7.20
N ILE A 188 0.91 8.86 -6.35
CA ILE A 188 1.67 7.66 -6.74
C ILE A 188 0.77 6.49 -7.16
N PHE A 189 -0.56 6.67 -7.12
CA PHE A 189 -1.52 5.60 -7.36
C PHE A 189 -1.38 5.00 -8.76
N LYS A 190 -1.28 5.87 -9.77
CA LYS A 190 -1.11 5.48 -11.18
C LYS A 190 0.10 4.57 -11.36
N ASP A 191 1.28 5.00 -10.91
CA ASP A 191 2.52 4.26 -11.07
C ASP A 191 2.46 2.88 -10.41
N VAL A 192 1.83 2.80 -9.22
CA VAL A 192 1.65 1.55 -8.49
C VAL A 192 0.72 0.59 -9.26
N VAL A 193 -0.40 1.09 -9.79
CA VAL A 193 -1.35 0.30 -10.58
C VAL A 193 -0.70 -0.17 -11.87
N GLU A 194 -0.05 0.71 -12.63
CA GLU A 194 0.63 0.36 -13.88
C GLU A 194 1.71 -0.71 -13.67
N CYS A 195 2.54 -0.56 -12.62
CA CYS A 195 3.54 -1.56 -12.26
C CYS A 195 2.93 -2.92 -11.91
N PHE A 196 1.81 -2.93 -11.18
CA PHE A 196 1.11 -4.15 -10.79
C PHE A 196 0.43 -4.82 -11.99
N SER A 197 -0.21 -4.04 -12.84
CA SER A 197 -0.91 -4.48 -14.04
C SER A 197 0.04 -5.07 -15.08
N LYS A 198 1.21 -4.45 -15.30
CA LYS A 198 2.27 -4.99 -16.17
C LYS A 198 2.73 -6.40 -15.78
N ARG A 199 2.66 -6.75 -14.49
CA ARG A 199 3.14 -8.05 -13.96
C ARG A 199 2.03 -9.07 -13.75
N THR A 200 0.78 -8.63 -13.74
CA THR A 200 -0.40 -9.45 -13.46
C THR A 200 -0.53 -10.68 -14.38
N PRO A 201 -0.43 -10.55 -15.72
CA PRO A 201 -0.53 -11.71 -16.63
C PRO A 201 0.54 -12.77 -16.36
N LYS A 202 1.74 -12.35 -15.94
CA LYS A 202 2.85 -13.26 -15.60
C LYS A 202 2.61 -14.02 -14.30
N MET A 203 1.81 -13.50 -13.39
CA MET A 203 1.45 -14.15 -12.12
C MET A 203 0.22 -15.04 -12.27
N LEU A 204 -0.73 -14.66 -13.13
CA LEU A 204 -1.99 -15.36 -13.37
C LEU A 204 -1.92 -16.31 -14.58
N HIS A 205 -0.83 -17.05 -14.69
CA HIS A 205 -0.67 -18.06 -15.74
C HIS A 205 -1.55 -19.30 -15.46
N ASP A 206 -1.78 -20.10 -16.50
CA ASP A 206 -2.63 -21.30 -16.49
C ASP A 206 -2.38 -22.28 -15.33
N PHE A 207 -1.12 -22.49 -14.99
CA PHE A 207 -0.71 -23.38 -13.91
C PHE A 207 -1.04 -22.83 -12.52
N ALA A 208 -1.02 -21.51 -12.34
CA ALA A 208 -1.39 -20.85 -11.08
C ALA A 208 -2.91 -20.94 -10.87
N TRP A 209 -3.69 -20.71 -11.93
CA TRP A 209 -5.14 -20.92 -11.90
C TRP A 209 -5.53 -22.36 -11.59
N THR A 210 -4.89 -23.32 -12.25
CA THR A 210 -5.12 -24.74 -11.98
C THR A 210 -4.77 -25.11 -10.53
N ALA A 211 -3.69 -24.55 -9.97
CA ALA A 211 -3.35 -24.74 -8.56
C ALA A 211 -4.37 -24.07 -7.61
N PHE A 212 -4.84 -22.88 -7.95
CA PHE A 212 -5.79 -22.08 -7.17
C PHE A 212 -7.13 -22.81 -6.99
N VAL A 213 -7.69 -23.37 -8.06
CA VAL A 213 -8.95 -24.13 -7.98
C VAL A 213 -8.81 -25.43 -7.20
N CYS A 214 -7.58 -25.97 -7.13
CA CYS A 214 -7.22 -27.14 -6.35
C CYS A 214 -6.81 -26.80 -4.91
N SER A 215 -6.90 -25.57 -4.41
CA SER A 215 -6.48 -25.29 -3.04
C SER A 215 -7.36 -26.00 -2.01
N VAL A 216 -6.79 -26.41 -0.88
CA VAL A 216 -7.56 -26.97 0.26
C VAL A 216 -8.02 -25.91 1.25
N ARG A 217 -7.48 -24.69 1.13
CA ARG A 217 -7.72 -23.61 2.10
C ARG A 217 -9.15 -23.07 1.91
N PRO A 218 -10.00 -23.04 2.96
CA PRO A 218 -11.43 -22.74 2.79
C PRO A 218 -11.74 -21.39 2.16
N ASP A 219 -10.95 -20.36 2.47
CA ASP A 219 -11.11 -19.01 1.94
C ASP A 219 -10.68 -18.90 0.46
N ILE A 220 -9.64 -19.63 0.07
CA ILE A 220 -9.22 -19.76 -1.33
C ILE A 220 -10.27 -20.54 -2.13
N VAL A 221 -10.81 -21.63 -1.58
CA VAL A 221 -11.88 -22.41 -2.24
C VAL A 221 -13.12 -21.55 -2.47
N ALA A 222 -13.51 -20.73 -1.48
CA ALA A 222 -14.65 -19.83 -1.62
C ALA A 222 -14.42 -18.79 -2.74
N ASP A 223 -13.24 -18.17 -2.78
CA ASP A 223 -12.86 -17.20 -3.80
C ASP A 223 -12.77 -17.85 -5.20
N ALA A 224 -12.23 -19.07 -5.28
CA ALA A 224 -12.13 -19.83 -6.53
C ALA A 224 -13.52 -20.15 -7.12
N LYS A 225 -14.49 -20.56 -6.30
CA LYS A 225 -15.85 -20.84 -6.77
C LYS A 225 -16.50 -19.63 -7.43
N VAL A 226 -16.36 -18.46 -6.83
CA VAL A 226 -16.94 -17.21 -7.35
C VAL A 226 -16.32 -16.82 -8.69
N ARG A 227 -15.02 -17.08 -8.87
CA ARG A 227 -14.26 -16.60 -10.04
C ARG A 227 -14.28 -17.53 -11.24
N ILE A 228 -14.53 -18.81 -11.03
CA ILE A 228 -14.69 -19.78 -12.11
C ILE A 228 -16.11 -19.70 -12.68
N ASP A 229 -17.09 -19.35 -11.85
CA ASP A 229 -18.49 -19.29 -12.26
C ASP A 229 -18.68 -18.23 -13.36
N GLY A 230 -19.18 -18.65 -14.52
CA GLY A 230 -19.36 -17.79 -15.69
C GLY A 230 -18.08 -17.35 -16.43
N ASN A 231 -16.87 -17.69 -15.95
CA ASN A 231 -15.61 -17.27 -16.58
C ASN A 231 -15.07 -18.32 -17.56
N GLY A 232 -15.55 -18.25 -18.80
CA GLY A 232 -15.14 -19.12 -19.91
C GLY A 232 -13.63 -19.12 -20.21
N PRO A 233 -12.97 -17.95 -20.33
CA PRO A 233 -11.52 -17.89 -20.58
C PRO A 233 -10.67 -18.60 -19.53
N VAL A 234 -10.94 -18.36 -18.23
CA VAL A 234 -10.22 -19.03 -17.13
C VAL A 234 -10.45 -20.54 -17.16
N ARG A 235 -11.68 -20.98 -17.50
CA ARG A 235 -11.99 -22.40 -17.66
C ARG A 235 -11.13 -23.03 -18.76
N ASN A 236 -11.08 -22.43 -19.94
CA ASN A 236 -10.27 -22.92 -21.06
C ASN A 236 -8.79 -23.00 -20.68
N MET A 237 -8.28 -21.99 -19.98
CA MET A 237 -6.89 -21.95 -19.55
C MET A 237 -6.55 -23.07 -18.53
N ILE A 238 -7.48 -23.42 -17.64
CA ILE A 238 -7.33 -24.59 -16.75
C ILE A 238 -7.35 -25.90 -17.56
N GLU A 239 -8.27 -26.03 -18.51
CA GLU A 239 -8.37 -27.22 -19.37
C GLU A 239 -7.09 -27.43 -20.19
N ASP A 240 -6.53 -26.37 -20.76
CA ASP A 240 -5.26 -26.41 -21.49
C ASP A 240 -4.09 -26.84 -20.59
N CYS A 241 -4.04 -26.34 -19.35
CA CYS A 241 -3.06 -26.80 -18.37
C CYS A 241 -3.22 -28.30 -18.07
N VAL A 242 -4.44 -28.75 -17.83
CA VAL A 242 -4.76 -30.16 -17.56
C VAL A 242 -4.37 -31.05 -18.74
N ARG A 243 -4.70 -30.66 -19.97
CA ARG A 243 -4.31 -31.36 -21.21
C ARG A 243 -2.79 -31.52 -21.30
N ARG A 244 -2.04 -30.44 -21.07
CA ARG A 244 -0.56 -30.45 -21.07
C ARG A 244 0.02 -31.32 -19.95
N LEU A 245 -0.65 -31.46 -18.80
CA LEU A 245 -0.19 -32.31 -17.71
C LEU A 245 -0.48 -33.79 -17.93
N LEU A 246 -1.51 -34.10 -18.74
CA LEU A 246 -1.94 -35.45 -19.09
C LEU A 246 -1.31 -35.96 -20.40
N SER A 247 -0.61 -35.13 -21.16
CA SER A 247 -0.03 -35.48 -22.45
C SER A 247 0.99 -36.62 -22.38
N ASP A 248 1.70 -36.75 -21.26
CA ASP A 248 2.68 -37.82 -21.03
C ASP A 248 2.02 -39.17 -20.71
N ASP A 249 0.76 -39.16 -20.26
CA ASP A 249 0.01 -40.35 -19.81
C ASP A 249 -0.77 -41.03 -20.96
N VAL A 250 -0.68 -40.51 -22.19
CA VAL A 250 -1.41 -41.01 -23.35
C VAL A 250 -0.42 -41.25 -24.48
N ASP A 251 -0.18 -42.53 -24.81
CA ASP A 251 0.73 -42.97 -25.87
C ASP A 251 0.15 -42.68 -27.26
N GLY A 252 -0.03 -41.39 -27.63
CA GLY A 252 -0.29 -40.94 -29.00
C GLY A 252 -1.48 -41.54 -29.77
N GLU A 253 -2.24 -42.46 -29.18
CA GLU A 253 -3.30 -43.22 -29.81
C GLU A 253 -4.62 -43.00 -29.06
N LEU A 254 -5.55 -42.37 -29.77
CA LEU A 254 -7.00 -42.20 -29.54
C LEU A 254 -7.45 -40.75 -29.31
N ASP A 255 -7.98 -40.17 -30.40
CA ASP A 255 -8.89 -39.01 -30.41
C ASP A 255 -9.94 -39.15 -29.30
N GLY A 256 -9.94 -38.22 -28.34
CA GLY A 256 -10.97 -38.11 -27.30
C GLY A 256 -10.65 -38.70 -25.92
N THR A 257 -9.52 -39.41 -25.73
CA THR A 257 -9.17 -39.95 -24.39
C THR A 257 -8.79 -38.84 -23.41
N ILE A 258 -8.07 -37.83 -23.88
CA ILE A 258 -7.69 -36.67 -23.06
C ILE A 258 -8.94 -35.87 -22.69
N ASP A 259 -9.86 -35.63 -23.64
CA ASP A 259 -11.11 -34.91 -23.40
C ASP A 259 -11.94 -35.56 -22.28
N ARG A 260 -12.10 -36.89 -22.30
CA ARG A 260 -12.80 -37.61 -21.23
C ARG A 260 -12.12 -37.46 -19.87
N LYS A 261 -10.79 -37.41 -19.83
CA LYS A 261 -10.04 -37.17 -18.58
C LYS A 261 -10.19 -35.72 -18.09
N VAL A 262 -10.31 -34.76 -19.00
CA VAL A 262 -10.60 -33.35 -18.67
C VAL A 262 -12.01 -33.22 -18.10
N ASP A 263 -13.01 -33.87 -18.70
CA ASP A 263 -14.37 -33.91 -18.15
C ASP A 263 -14.40 -34.54 -16.75
N LEU A 264 -13.70 -35.68 -16.59
CA LEU A 264 -13.59 -36.36 -15.30
C LEU A 264 -12.87 -35.48 -14.25
N PHE A 265 -11.88 -34.70 -14.66
CA PHE A 265 -11.21 -33.73 -13.79
C PHE A 265 -12.22 -32.70 -13.24
N TRP A 266 -13.11 -32.16 -14.08
CA TRP A 266 -14.14 -31.22 -13.65
C TRP A 266 -15.18 -31.86 -12.73
N ASP A 267 -15.61 -33.09 -13.01
CA ASP A 267 -16.53 -33.84 -12.15
C ASP A 267 -15.94 -34.09 -10.76
N GLU A 268 -14.68 -34.52 -10.70
CA GLU A 268 -13.96 -34.75 -9.44
C GLU A 268 -13.65 -33.45 -8.69
N LEU A 269 -13.35 -32.36 -9.41
CA LEU A 269 -13.17 -31.03 -8.83
C LEU A 269 -14.49 -30.53 -8.21
N ASN A 270 -15.62 -30.72 -8.90
CA ASN A 270 -16.94 -30.39 -8.38
C ASN A 270 -17.26 -31.20 -7.11
N GLN A 271 -16.90 -32.48 -7.07
CA GLN A 271 -17.04 -33.31 -5.87
C GLN A 271 -16.16 -32.79 -4.72
N PHE A 272 -14.94 -32.37 -5.00
CA PHE A 272 -14.04 -31.77 -4.01
C PHE A 272 -14.61 -30.46 -3.44
N HIS A 273 -15.03 -29.55 -4.32
CA HIS A 273 -15.62 -28.25 -3.97
C HIS A 273 -16.91 -28.39 -3.15
N ASN A 274 -17.76 -29.35 -3.49
CA ASN A 274 -19.03 -29.58 -2.82
C ASN A 274 -18.95 -30.57 -1.64
N ARG A 275 -17.74 -31.09 -1.36
CA ARG A 275 -17.49 -32.11 -0.33
C ARG A 275 -18.39 -33.34 -0.49
N THR A 276 -18.62 -33.76 -1.73
CA THR A 276 -19.41 -34.93 -2.08
C THR A 276 -18.53 -36.09 -2.53
N GLY A 277 -19.13 -37.26 -2.74
CA GLY A 277 -18.42 -38.44 -3.25
C GLY A 277 -17.27 -38.85 -2.32
N PRO A 278 -16.04 -39.02 -2.86
CA PRO A 278 -14.85 -39.39 -2.07
C PRO A 278 -14.52 -38.39 -0.94
N PHE A 279 -14.95 -37.14 -1.07
CA PHE A 279 -14.63 -36.04 -0.15
C PHE A 279 -15.67 -35.82 0.95
N ASN A 280 -16.68 -36.69 1.10
CA ASN A 280 -17.72 -36.57 2.13
C ASN A 280 -17.26 -36.88 3.57
N ARG A 281 -15.95 -36.83 3.85
CA ARG A 281 -15.39 -37.13 5.18
C ARG A 281 -14.91 -35.83 5.85
N PRO A 282 -15.67 -35.27 6.80
CA PRO A 282 -15.28 -34.02 7.47
C PRO A 282 -13.91 -34.10 8.16
N SER A 283 -13.52 -35.28 8.64
CA SER A 283 -12.23 -35.51 9.29
C SER A 283 -11.02 -35.14 8.42
N TRP A 284 -11.14 -35.21 7.09
CA TRP A 284 -10.03 -34.87 6.18
C TRP A 284 -9.77 -33.36 6.17
N PHE A 285 -10.83 -32.55 6.23
CA PHE A 285 -10.74 -31.09 6.22
C PHE A 285 -10.41 -30.48 7.59
N ASN A 286 -10.58 -31.26 8.67
CA ASN A 286 -10.13 -30.89 10.01
C ASN A 286 -8.65 -31.22 10.27
N SER A 287 -7.92 -31.73 9.27
CA SER A 287 -6.51 -32.07 9.41
C SER A 287 -5.63 -30.82 9.49
N MET A 288 -4.50 -30.92 10.21
CA MET A 288 -3.52 -29.83 10.34
C MET A 288 -3.00 -29.34 8.97
N ASP A 289 -2.89 -30.25 8.00
CA ASP A 289 -2.46 -29.89 6.64
C ASP A 289 -3.49 -28.99 5.93
N CYS A 290 -4.78 -29.18 6.17
CA CYS A 290 -5.84 -28.33 5.63
C CYS A 290 -5.84 -26.96 6.31
N ILE A 291 -5.74 -26.93 7.64
CA ILE A 291 -5.71 -25.70 8.44
C ILE A 291 -4.52 -24.83 8.07
N ASN A 292 -3.33 -25.42 7.93
CA ASN A 292 -2.11 -24.69 7.57
C ASN A 292 -2.01 -24.39 6.05
N GLY A 293 -2.98 -24.82 5.24
CA GLY A 293 -2.97 -24.63 3.78
C GLY A 293 -1.81 -25.33 3.08
N ASN A 294 -1.46 -26.55 3.51
CA ASN A 294 -0.48 -27.43 2.87
C ASN A 294 -1.15 -28.32 1.81
N SER A 295 -1.69 -27.70 0.76
CA SER A 295 -2.52 -28.35 -0.27
C SER A 295 -1.86 -29.58 -0.89
N ALA A 296 -0.58 -29.51 -1.25
CA ALA A 296 0.15 -30.63 -1.87
C ALA A 296 0.22 -31.88 -0.98
N VAL A 297 0.51 -31.70 0.31
CA VAL A 297 0.61 -32.80 1.28
C VAL A 297 -0.77 -33.40 1.52
N TRP A 298 -1.79 -32.53 1.62
CA TRP A 298 -3.17 -32.94 1.80
C TRP A 298 -3.67 -33.77 0.60
N HIS A 299 -3.47 -33.30 -0.63
CA HIS A 299 -3.86 -34.04 -1.84
C HIS A 299 -3.13 -35.37 -1.96
N ASN A 300 -1.85 -35.43 -1.62
CA ASN A 300 -1.11 -36.69 -1.65
C ASN A 300 -1.66 -37.71 -0.63
N LYS A 301 -2.16 -37.26 0.52
CA LYS A 301 -2.76 -38.14 1.54
C LYS A 301 -4.18 -38.58 1.20
N TYR A 302 -5.02 -37.65 0.73
CA TYR A 302 -6.46 -37.85 0.64
C TYR A 302 -6.97 -37.94 -0.79
N SER A 303 -6.60 -37.02 -1.69
CA SER A 303 -7.14 -37.02 -3.07
C SER A 303 -6.50 -38.09 -3.95
N ARG A 304 -5.17 -38.21 -3.94
CA ARG A 304 -4.38 -38.97 -4.93
C ARG A 304 -4.84 -40.42 -5.15
N ASN A 305 -5.28 -41.10 -4.08
CA ASN A 305 -5.69 -42.51 -4.14
C ASN A 305 -7.22 -42.70 -4.24
N HIS A 306 -8.00 -41.62 -4.13
CA HIS A 306 -9.46 -41.67 -4.11
C HIS A 306 -10.11 -41.04 -5.35
N THR A 307 -9.29 -40.49 -6.25
CA THR A 307 -9.69 -39.89 -7.53
C THR A 307 -8.81 -40.43 -8.64
N GLU A 308 -9.33 -40.53 -9.85
CA GLU A 308 -8.62 -41.06 -11.01
C GLU A 308 -7.68 -40.03 -11.64
N VAL A 309 -8.13 -38.77 -11.75
CA VAL A 309 -7.43 -37.68 -12.45
C VAL A 309 -7.11 -36.53 -11.51
N PHE A 310 -8.13 -35.95 -10.86
CA PHE A 310 -8.02 -34.73 -10.05
C PHE A 310 -6.89 -34.80 -9.02
N GLY A 311 -6.84 -35.84 -8.19
CA GLY A 311 -5.85 -35.93 -7.12
C GLY A 311 -4.40 -36.00 -7.59
N LYS A 312 -4.14 -36.56 -8.78
CA LYS A 312 -2.80 -36.57 -9.39
C LYS A 312 -2.42 -35.17 -9.88
N ILE A 313 -3.34 -34.51 -10.57
CA ILE A 313 -3.16 -33.14 -11.08
C ILE A 313 -3.02 -32.16 -9.92
N ALA A 314 -3.96 -32.15 -8.99
CA ALA A 314 -3.99 -31.30 -7.80
C ALA A 314 -2.67 -31.43 -7.02
N CYS A 315 -2.18 -32.65 -6.78
CA CYS A 315 -0.88 -32.84 -6.13
C CYS A 315 0.28 -32.24 -6.95
N ARG A 316 0.28 -32.40 -8.28
CA ARG A 316 1.35 -31.88 -9.15
C ARG A 316 1.36 -30.35 -9.18
N VAL A 317 0.20 -29.72 -9.34
CA VAL A 317 0.09 -28.25 -9.44
C VAL A 317 0.34 -27.55 -8.10
N THR A 318 -0.25 -28.07 -7.01
CA THR A 318 -0.09 -27.46 -5.69
C THR A 318 1.29 -27.70 -5.07
N SER A 319 2.08 -28.66 -5.56
CA SER A 319 3.44 -28.96 -5.05
C SER A 319 4.52 -27.99 -5.50
N LYS A 320 4.22 -27.06 -6.42
CA LYS A 320 5.22 -26.14 -6.96
C LYS A 320 5.53 -25.00 -6.00
N ILE A 321 6.82 -24.70 -5.89
CA ILE A 321 7.32 -23.48 -5.27
C ILE A 321 7.08 -22.29 -6.21
N THR A 322 6.91 -21.10 -5.64
CA THR A 322 6.51 -19.88 -6.37
C THR A 322 7.68 -18.94 -6.67
N GLY A 323 8.90 -19.24 -6.22
CA GLY A 323 10.07 -18.41 -6.51
C GLY A 323 11.40 -19.12 -6.30
N SER A 324 12.49 -18.44 -6.68
CA SER A 324 13.88 -18.92 -6.66
C SER A 324 14.62 -18.66 -5.34
N GLY A 325 13.99 -18.02 -4.35
CA GLY A 325 14.67 -17.55 -3.12
C GLY A 325 15.39 -18.67 -2.35
N GLY A 326 14.85 -19.89 -2.37
CA GLY A 326 15.53 -21.07 -1.80
C GLY A 326 16.86 -21.39 -2.47
N ALA A 327 16.91 -21.33 -3.81
CA ALA A 327 18.12 -21.57 -4.57
C ALA A 327 19.12 -20.41 -4.42
N GLU A 328 18.65 -19.16 -4.40
CA GLU A 328 19.50 -17.97 -4.20
C GLU A 328 20.24 -17.99 -2.86
N ARG A 329 19.57 -18.39 -1.77
CA ARG A 329 20.23 -18.59 -0.47
C ARG A 329 21.31 -19.65 -0.53
N GLY A 330 21.03 -20.78 -1.19
CA GLY A 330 22.02 -21.84 -1.39
C GLY A 330 23.23 -21.36 -2.21
N TRP A 331 23.02 -20.51 -3.20
CA TRP A 331 24.12 -19.89 -3.95
C TRP A 331 24.91 -18.87 -3.13
N SER A 332 24.26 -18.10 -2.25
CA SER A 332 24.96 -17.20 -1.32
C SER A 332 25.87 -17.97 -0.38
N ASP A 333 25.38 -19.07 0.19
CA ASP A 333 26.16 -19.96 1.04
C ASP A 333 27.39 -20.51 0.28
N ASN A 334 27.19 -20.89 -0.99
CA ASN A 334 28.29 -21.35 -1.84
C ASN A 334 29.34 -20.26 -2.10
N LYS A 335 28.95 -18.99 -2.24
CA LYS A 335 29.88 -17.86 -2.38
C LYS A 335 30.77 -17.73 -1.13
N GLU A 336 30.19 -17.91 0.06
CA GLU A 336 30.94 -17.88 1.31
C GLU A 336 31.91 -19.06 1.45
N VAL A 337 31.46 -20.27 1.10
CA VAL A 337 32.33 -21.47 1.08
C VAL A 337 33.49 -21.31 0.08
N LYS A 338 33.24 -20.66 -1.06
CA LYS A 338 34.20 -20.44 -2.15
C LYS A 338 34.97 -19.11 -2.01
N SER A 339 35.09 -18.58 -0.80
CA SER A 339 35.79 -17.32 -0.53
C SER A 339 37.30 -17.48 -0.29
N GLY A 340 38.09 -16.48 -0.69
CA GLY A 340 39.52 -16.36 -0.44
C GLY A 340 40.33 -17.56 -0.95
N LYS A 341 41.10 -18.20 -0.05
CA LYS A 341 41.98 -19.34 -0.38
C LYS A 341 41.22 -20.61 -0.81
N ARG A 342 39.89 -20.64 -0.71
CA ARG A 342 39.02 -21.76 -1.13
C ARG A 342 38.37 -21.55 -2.49
N SER A 343 38.81 -20.53 -3.25
CA SER A 343 38.28 -20.19 -4.57
C SER A 343 38.35 -21.32 -5.61
N HIS A 344 39.41 -22.13 -5.58
CA HIS A 344 39.65 -23.22 -6.53
C HIS A 344 39.20 -24.60 -6.02
N ILE A 345 38.04 -24.68 -5.38
CA ILE A 345 37.44 -25.94 -4.97
C ILE A 345 36.75 -26.64 -6.15
N THR A 346 36.87 -27.97 -6.24
CA THR A 346 36.20 -28.77 -7.27
C THR A 346 34.68 -28.81 -7.05
N THR A 347 33.90 -28.95 -8.13
CA THR A 347 32.44 -28.91 -8.12
C THR A 347 31.81 -29.93 -7.16
N ASP A 348 32.29 -31.17 -7.14
CA ASP A 348 31.77 -32.21 -6.24
C ASP A 348 32.01 -31.90 -4.77
N LYS A 349 33.17 -31.31 -4.46
CA LYS A 349 33.51 -30.91 -3.10
C LYS A 349 32.72 -29.68 -2.68
N LEU A 350 32.50 -28.73 -3.59
CA LEU A 350 31.62 -27.58 -3.37
C LEU A 350 30.19 -28.03 -3.08
N LYS A 351 29.63 -28.96 -3.87
CA LYS A 351 28.27 -29.48 -3.67
C LYS A 351 28.10 -30.08 -2.27
N LYS A 352 29.05 -30.90 -1.83
CA LYS A 352 29.00 -31.54 -0.50
C LYS A 352 29.16 -30.52 0.63
N GLN A 353 30.12 -29.61 0.52
CA GLN A 353 30.39 -28.60 1.54
C GLN A 353 29.29 -27.54 1.63
N GLY A 354 28.80 -27.06 0.48
CA GLY A 354 27.66 -26.16 0.37
C GLY A 354 26.41 -26.77 1.00
N LEU A 355 26.07 -28.02 0.66
CA LEU A 355 24.93 -28.71 1.27
C LEU A 355 25.05 -28.80 2.80
N LEU A 356 26.23 -29.15 3.32
CA LEU A 356 26.47 -29.23 4.76
C LEU A 356 26.34 -27.85 5.43
N PHE A 357 26.90 -26.82 4.80
CA PHE A 357 26.89 -25.45 5.30
C PHE A 357 25.48 -24.87 5.33
N THR A 358 24.73 -24.97 4.23
CA THR A 358 23.32 -24.57 4.14
C THR A 358 22.47 -25.34 5.15
N SER A 359 22.65 -26.66 5.27
CA SER A 359 21.91 -27.47 6.25
C SER A 359 22.20 -27.06 7.70
N ALA A 360 23.47 -26.75 8.01
CA ALA A 360 23.86 -26.25 9.32
C ALA A 360 23.27 -24.86 9.60
N ASN A 361 23.25 -23.96 8.61
CA ASN A 361 22.65 -22.63 8.74
C ASN A 361 21.13 -22.71 8.96
N ILE A 362 20.44 -23.56 8.19
CA ILE A 362 19.01 -23.83 8.39
C ILE A 362 18.74 -24.34 9.81
N ARG A 363 19.54 -25.31 10.27
CA ARG A 363 19.39 -25.87 11.62
C ARG A 363 19.65 -24.85 12.72
N ARG A 364 20.69 -24.01 12.58
CA ARG A 364 20.96 -22.89 13.50
C ARG A 364 19.80 -21.90 13.52
N ALA A 365 19.25 -21.57 12.36
CA ALA A 365 18.10 -20.67 12.25
C ALA A 365 16.84 -21.27 12.90
N GLN A 366 16.60 -22.58 12.78
CA GLN A 366 15.53 -23.29 13.48
C GLN A 366 15.72 -23.22 14.99
N ILE A 367 16.89 -23.61 15.50
CA ILE A 367 17.20 -23.56 16.94
C ILE A 367 16.98 -22.15 17.50
N LYS A 368 17.49 -21.13 16.80
CA LYS A 368 17.31 -19.73 17.22
C LYS A 368 15.84 -19.31 17.23
N ARG A 369 15.01 -19.78 16.29
CA ARG A 369 13.56 -19.54 16.31
C ARG A 369 12.90 -20.23 17.49
N ASP A 370 13.21 -21.50 17.74
CA ASP A 370 12.66 -22.25 18.87
C ASP A 370 13.07 -21.63 20.22
N GLU A 371 14.29 -21.11 20.33
CA GLU A 371 14.78 -20.37 21.51
C GLU A 371 14.02 -19.06 21.70
N LEU A 372 13.79 -18.30 20.61
CA LEU A 372 13.03 -17.05 20.64
C LEU A 372 11.54 -17.27 20.97
N GLU A 373 10.96 -18.40 20.57
CA GLU A 373 9.61 -18.82 20.93
C GLU A 373 9.54 -19.20 22.43
N LYS A 374 10.56 -19.89 22.96
CA LYS A 374 10.62 -20.30 24.38
C LYS A 374 10.95 -19.16 25.35
N ALA A 375 11.78 -18.19 24.94
CA ALA A 375 12.31 -17.13 25.81
C ALA A 375 11.28 -16.03 26.19
N GLY A 376 10.03 -16.13 25.71
CA GLY A 376 8.94 -15.32 26.23
C GLY A 376 7.87 -15.03 25.19
N SER A 377 6.88 -15.93 25.08
CA SER A 377 5.47 -15.59 24.89
C SER A 377 4.57 -16.82 25.10
N ASN A 378 3.55 -16.70 25.94
CA ASN A 378 2.33 -17.52 25.87
C ASN A 378 1.41 -17.03 24.72
N VAL A 379 1.98 -16.42 23.69
CA VAL A 379 1.25 -15.87 22.53
C VAL A 379 1.96 -16.32 21.26
N PRO A 380 1.40 -17.30 20.53
CA PRO A 380 1.75 -17.55 19.14
C PRO A 380 1.53 -16.26 18.32
N GLY A 381 2.55 -15.75 17.62
CA GLY A 381 2.41 -14.57 16.75
C GLY A 381 3.47 -13.46 16.90
N ASP A 382 4.51 -13.65 17.72
CA ASP A 382 5.58 -12.65 17.93
C ASP A 382 6.72 -12.76 16.88
N VAL A 383 6.50 -13.53 15.82
CA VAL A 383 7.36 -13.62 14.64
C VAL A 383 6.43 -13.48 13.45
N TRP A 384 6.65 -12.46 12.61
CA TRP A 384 5.85 -12.25 11.42
C TRP A 384 5.98 -13.46 10.50
N ASP A 385 4.95 -14.30 10.46
CA ASP A 385 4.88 -15.48 9.62
C ASP A 385 4.10 -15.16 8.33
N CYS A 386 4.06 -16.13 7.42
CA CYS A 386 3.29 -15.99 6.19
C CYS A 386 1.78 -16.20 6.42
N GLU A 387 1.34 -16.44 7.65
CA GLU A 387 -0.04 -16.74 8.05
C GLU A 387 -0.76 -15.52 8.62
N ASP A 388 -0.05 -14.45 8.99
CA ASP A 388 -0.64 -13.18 9.42
C ASP A 388 -1.50 -12.54 8.31
N GLU A 389 -2.82 -12.75 8.32
CA GLU A 389 -3.73 -12.36 7.23
C GLU A 389 -4.03 -10.86 7.11
N GLN A 390 -4.00 -10.11 8.22
CA GLN A 390 -4.39 -8.69 8.23
C GLN A 390 -3.26 -7.78 8.70
N PHE A 391 -2.87 -6.81 7.86
CA PHE A 391 -1.81 -5.83 8.16
C PHE A 391 -2.06 -5.07 9.46
N SER A 392 -3.30 -4.62 9.65
CA SER A 392 -3.72 -3.86 10.83
C SER A 392 -3.62 -4.70 12.11
N LEU A 393 -4.15 -5.91 12.13
CA LEU A 393 -4.02 -6.81 13.28
C LEU A 393 -2.55 -7.09 13.60
N SER A 394 -1.69 -7.24 12.58
CA SER A 394 -0.26 -7.39 12.81
C SER A 394 0.31 -6.17 13.52
N LEU A 395 0.08 -4.95 13.03
CA LEU A 395 0.60 -3.73 13.66
C LEU A 395 0.05 -3.47 15.08
N GLU A 396 -1.23 -3.78 15.32
CA GLU A 396 -1.85 -3.69 16.65
C GLU A 396 -1.19 -4.65 17.66
N LYS A 397 -0.88 -5.89 17.24
CA LYS A 397 -0.11 -6.85 18.06
C LYS A 397 1.26 -6.28 18.48
N TRP A 398 1.83 -5.37 17.70
CA TRP A 398 3.09 -4.69 17.99
C TRP A 398 2.92 -3.39 18.78
N GLY A 399 1.71 -3.04 19.23
CA GLY A 399 1.44 -1.85 20.02
C GLY A 399 1.49 -0.54 19.22
N VAL A 400 1.33 -0.61 17.89
CA VAL A 400 1.19 0.56 17.03
C VAL A 400 -0.27 1.05 17.11
N ASP A 401 -0.46 2.32 17.43
CA ASP A 401 -1.78 2.94 17.47
C ASP A 401 -2.28 3.20 16.04
N LEU A 402 -3.23 2.37 15.59
CA LEU A 402 -3.81 2.50 14.26
C LEU A 402 -4.91 3.54 14.19
N GLU A 403 -5.56 3.85 15.30
CA GLU A 403 -6.59 4.89 15.31
C GLU A 403 -5.96 6.26 15.10
N GLU A 404 -4.77 6.48 15.68
CA GLU A 404 -3.95 7.66 15.41
C GLU A 404 -3.58 7.78 13.92
N LEU A 405 -3.08 6.70 13.31
CA LEU A 405 -2.63 6.71 11.92
C LEU A 405 -3.78 6.80 10.89
N LYS A 406 -4.97 6.30 11.25
CA LYS A 406 -6.17 6.37 10.41
C LYS A 406 -6.89 7.72 10.49
N LYS A 407 -6.65 8.52 11.54
CA LYS A 407 -7.29 9.84 11.66
C LYS A 407 -6.86 10.73 10.48
N PRO A 408 -7.80 11.47 9.84
CA PRO A 408 -7.41 12.58 8.97
C PRO A 408 -6.59 13.55 9.83
N LEU A 409 -5.50 14.10 9.29
CA LEU A 409 -4.61 14.97 10.08
C LEU A 409 -5.30 16.27 10.55
N GLY A 410 -6.50 16.57 10.04
CA GLY A 410 -7.37 17.71 10.38
C GLY A 410 -8.23 18.09 9.16
N PRO A 411 -9.28 18.93 9.28
CA PRO A 411 -10.09 19.36 8.13
C PRO A 411 -9.28 20.27 7.21
N ARG A 412 -8.96 19.81 5.99
CA ARG A 412 -8.10 20.53 5.04
C ARG A 412 -8.81 21.77 4.49
N ARG A 413 -8.38 22.98 4.89
CA ARG A 413 -8.99 24.25 4.47
C ARG A 413 -8.17 24.90 3.36
N LEU A 414 -8.68 24.90 2.14
CA LEU A 414 -8.04 25.60 1.02
C LEU A 414 -8.30 27.11 1.12
N PHE A 415 -7.24 27.90 1.31
CA PHE A 415 -7.29 29.35 1.37
C PHE A 415 -6.67 29.95 0.11
N LYS A 416 -7.52 30.47 -0.78
CA LYS A 416 -7.09 31.17 -2.00
C LYS A 416 -6.63 32.57 -1.64
N CYS A 417 -5.37 32.88 -1.93
CA CYS A 417 -4.69 34.14 -1.58
C CYS A 417 -5.00 35.28 -2.56
N TRP A 418 -6.25 35.39 -2.98
CA TRP A 418 -6.78 36.51 -3.73
C TRP A 418 -8.26 36.68 -3.38
N VAL A 419 -8.79 37.88 -3.55
CA VAL A 419 -10.23 38.13 -3.49
C VAL A 419 -10.88 37.43 -4.67
N GLU A 420 -11.73 36.45 -4.38
CA GLU A 420 -12.44 35.68 -5.41
C GLU A 420 -13.61 36.48 -5.98
N ASP A 421 -14.01 36.19 -7.23
CA ASP A 421 -15.02 36.99 -7.95
C ASP A 421 -16.40 37.01 -7.26
N TRP A 422 -16.66 36.07 -6.36
CA TRP A 422 -17.88 35.98 -5.56
C TRP A 422 -17.82 36.79 -4.26
N GLU A 423 -16.66 37.27 -3.84
CA GLU A 423 -16.45 38.04 -2.60
C GLU A 423 -16.89 39.50 -2.75
N ASP A 424 -18.20 39.73 -2.88
CA ASP A 424 -18.77 41.08 -2.82
C ASP A 424 -18.91 41.57 -1.37
N VAL A 425 -17.98 42.43 -0.98
CA VAL A 425 -17.85 42.98 0.37
C VAL A 425 -18.96 44.02 0.68
N PHE A 426 -19.67 44.52 -0.33
CA PHE A 426 -20.73 45.53 -0.17
C PHE A 426 -22.13 44.94 -0.01
N ASP A 427 -22.36 43.69 -0.42
CA ASP A 427 -23.63 43.02 -0.18
C ASP A 427 -23.83 42.71 1.32
N LYS A 428 -24.95 43.22 1.86
CA LYS A 428 -25.30 43.09 3.27
C LYS A 428 -26.13 41.83 3.56
N GLY A 429 -26.24 40.90 2.63
CA GLY A 429 -26.88 39.62 2.86
C GLY A 429 -26.17 38.78 3.94
N ASP A 430 -26.94 38.07 4.77
CA ASP A 430 -26.40 37.17 5.81
C ASP A 430 -25.61 35.99 5.23
N VAL A 431 -25.88 35.65 3.97
CA VAL A 431 -25.18 34.59 3.23
C VAL A 431 -23.72 34.96 2.98
N MET A 432 -23.44 36.22 2.61
CA MET A 432 -22.08 36.69 2.34
C MET A 432 -21.22 36.74 3.62
N ARG A 433 -21.83 37.17 4.73
CA ARG A 433 -21.18 37.13 6.05
C ARG A 433 -20.70 35.72 6.42
N THR A 434 -21.53 34.71 6.17
CA THR A 434 -21.23 33.32 6.53
C THR A 434 -20.08 32.77 5.67
N LYS A 435 -20.08 33.08 4.36
CA LYS A 435 -19.02 32.65 3.45
C LYS A 435 -17.66 33.30 3.77
N LEU A 436 -17.65 34.59 4.13
CA LEU A 436 -16.42 35.28 4.54
C LEU A 436 -15.84 34.71 5.84
N LEU A 437 -16.68 34.39 6.83
CA LEU A 437 -16.22 33.69 8.05
C LEU A 437 -15.63 32.31 7.73
N ALA A 438 -16.23 31.59 6.78
CA ALA A 438 -15.73 30.30 6.32
C ALA A 438 -14.38 30.38 5.56
N LYS A 439 -13.98 31.54 5.03
CA LYS A 439 -12.65 31.75 4.44
C LYS A 439 -11.63 32.29 5.45
N TYR A 440 -11.98 33.30 6.25
CA TYR A 440 -11.02 34.02 7.09
C TYR A 440 -11.07 33.69 8.59
N GLY A 441 -12.19 33.17 9.11
CA GLY A 441 -12.40 33.00 10.55
C GLY A 441 -11.44 31.99 11.18
N GLY A 442 -10.87 32.32 12.36
CA GLY A 442 -9.94 31.47 13.10
C GLY A 442 -8.49 31.51 12.63
N LEU A 443 -8.20 32.19 11.51
CA LEU A 443 -6.84 32.42 11.04
C LEU A 443 -6.12 33.47 11.90
N VAL A 444 -4.80 33.46 11.92
CA VAL A 444 -3.99 34.38 12.73
C VAL A 444 -3.13 35.29 11.86
N PHE A 445 -2.86 36.51 12.34
CA PHE A 445 -1.98 37.48 11.69
C PHE A 445 -1.26 38.38 12.71
N ASP A 446 -0.07 38.89 12.36
CA ASP A 446 0.74 39.73 13.24
C ASP A 446 0.50 41.23 12.97
N ASP A 447 0.33 42.02 14.02
CA ASP A 447 0.18 43.47 13.92
C ASP A 447 1.54 44.16 14.03
N CYS A 448 1.95 44.83 12.95
CA CYS A 448 3.24 45.50 12.82
C CYS A 448 3.33 46.84 13.56
N ASP A 449 2.21 47.40 14.02
CA ASP A 449 2.17 48.73 14.62
C ASP A 449 2.39 48.71 16.15
N ALA A 450 2.43 47.54 16.79
CA ALA A 450 2.60 47.40 18.24
C ALA A 450 4.08 47.35 18.69
N GLU A 451 4.43 48.06 19.78
CA GLU A 451 5.76 48.03 20.40
C GLU A 451 5.71 47.42 21.82
N PRO A 452 6.16 46.16 22.00
CA PRO A 452 6.61 45.21 20.99
C PRO A 452 5.45 44.51 20.25
N MET A 453 5.75 43.99 19.06
CA MET A 453 4.83 43.40 18.06
C MET A 453 3.94 42.27 18.61
N VAL A 454 2.65 42.22 18.24
CA VAL A 454 1.63 41.34 18.87
C VAL A 454 0.89 40.46 17.83
N ARG A 455 0.63 39.20 18.19
CA ARG A 455 -0.07 38.21 17.33
C ARG A 455 -1.57 38.17 17.60
N MET A 456 -2.37 38.45 16.58
CA MET A 456 -3.82 38.53 16.66
C MET A 456 -4.49 37.35 15.96
N ARG A 457 -5.70 36.99 16.40
CA ARG A 457 -6.54 35.95 15.78
C ARG A 457 -7.79 36.58 15.17
N VAL A 458 -8.09 36.24 13.92
CA VAL A 458 -9.38 36.57 13.30
C VAL A 458 -10.49 35.82 14.02
N SER A 459 -11.48 36.55 14.52
CA SER A 459 -12.60 35.97 15.24
C SER A 459 -13.30 34.91 14.39
N SER A 460 -13.60 33.77 15.03
CA SER A 460 -14.27 32.65 14.36
C SER A 460 -15.79 32.84 14.24
N THR A 461 -16.37 33.86 14.89
CA THR A 461 -17.83 33.99 15.03
C THR A 461 -18.39 35.36 14.60
N LYS A 462 -17.55 36.39 14.50
CA LYS A 462 -18.00 37.78 14.27
C LYS A 462 -17.21 38.49 13.17
N LEU A 463 -17.94 39.29 12.38
CA LEU A 463 -17.44 40.26 11.39
C LEU A 463 -18.23 41.57 11.56
N LYS A 464 -17.63 42.71 11.22
CA LYS A 464 -18.25 44.05 11.37
C LYS A 464 -18.57 44.67 10.00
N TYR A 465 -19.78 45.21 9.82
CA TYR A 465 -20.19 45.82 8.53
C TYR A 465 -20.33 47.34 8.62
N ILE A 466 -19.74 48.06 7.67
CA ILE A 466 -19.71 49.53 7.62
C ILE A 466 -20.36 50.05 6.34
N ARG A 467 -21.38 50.92 6.47
CA ARG A 467 -22.37 51.30 5.43
C ARG A 467 -21.83 51.94 4.12
N ARG A 468 -20.55 52.30 4.06
CA ARG A 468 -19.85 52.82 2.85
C ARG A 468 -18.55 52.05 2.51
N GLY A 469 -18.14 51.07 3.32
CA GLY A 469 -16.86 50.34 3.20
C GLY A 469 -16.97 48.81 3.26
N GLY A 470 -18.17 48.27 3.48
CA GLY A 470 -18.43 46.82 3.42
C GLY A 470 -18.07 46.06 4.70
N TRP A 471 -17.80 44.74 4.58
CA TRP A 471 -17.42 43.84 5.67
C TRP A 471 -15.94 43.94 6.08
N TYR A 472 -15.70 43.90 7.40
CA TYR A 472 -14.39 43.96 8.06
C TYR A 472 -14.21 42.75 8.99
N ALA A 473 -13.00 42.20 9.03
CA ALA A 473 -12.57 41.15 9.96
C ALA A 473 -12.34 41.73 11.35
N VAL A 474 -12.68 40.96 12.39
CA VAL A 474 -12.45 41.36 13.79
C VAL A 474 -11.29 40.56 14.35
N ALA A 475 -10.35 41.23 15.00
CA ALA A 475 -9.09 40.70 15.49
C ALA A 475 -9.08 40.64 17.02
N GLU A 476 -8.73 39.47 17.55
CA GLU A 476 -8.72 39.14 18.97
C GLU A 476 -7.26 39.01 19.45
N PRO A 477 -6.86 39.73 20.53
CA PRO A 477 -5.52 39.61 21.09
C PRO A 477 -5.29 38.29 21.85
N PRO A 478 -4.03 37.87 22.04
CA PRO A 478 -3.72 36.49 22.43
C PRO A 478 -4.11 36.13 23.87
N GLU A 479 -4.31 37.11 24.76
CA GLU A 479 -4.78 36.88 26.15
C GLU A 479 -6.32 36.86 26.27
N TYR A 480 -7.05 37.09 25.17
CA TYR A 480 -8.51 37.24 25.19
C TYR A 480 -9.23 35.87 25.22
N ILE A 481 -10.02 35.63 26.29
CA ILE A 481 -10.82 34.41 26.49
C ILE A 481 -12.30 34.80 26.70
N GLY A 482 -12.80 35.72 25.89
CA GLY A 482 -14.20 36.20 25.91
C GLY A 482 -15.00 35.76 24.68
N ASP A 483 -16.31 36.05 24.66
CA ASP A 483 -17.23 35.73 23.55
C ASP A 483 -17.31 36.85 22.48
N GLY A 484 -16.33 37.75 22.50
CA GLY A 484 -16.20 38.88 21.58
C GLY A 484 -17.20 40.01 21.84
N SER A 485 -17.67 40.19 23.08
CA SER A 485 -18.64 41.24 23.48
C SER A 485 -18.01 42.48 24.12
N ASP A 486 -16.74 42.41 24.52
CA ASP A 486 -15.99 43.56 25.02
C ASP A 486 -15.37 44.33 23.84
N GLU A 487 -16.13 45.29 23.31
CA GLU A 487 -15.74 46.10 22.14
C GLU A 487 -14.49 46.96 22.36
N ASP A 488 -14.12 47.25 23.62
CA ASP A 488 -12.98 48.11 23.96
C ASP A 488 -11.60 47.43 23.79
N LEU A 489 -11.55 46.10 23.57
CA LEU A 489 -10.32 45.30 23.47
C LEU A 489 -10.12 44.61 22.09
N LEU A 490 -11.02 44.85 21.13
CA LEU A 490 -11.05 44.17 19.83
C LEU A 490 -10.92 45.14 18.67
N GLU A 491 -10.08 44.79 17.69
CA GLU A 491 -9.77 45.66 16.55
C GLU A 491 -10.41 45.16 15.26
N SER A 492 -10.74 46.07 14.32
CA SER A 492 -11.41 45.72 13.08
C SER A 492 -10.60 46.09 11.85
N ILE A 493 -10.32 45.12 10.98
CA ILE A 493 -9.42 45.22 9.83
C ILE A 493 -10.18 44.97 8.52
N ALA A 494 -9.84 45.71 7.47
CA ALA A 494 -10.47 45.59 6.15
C ALA A 494 -10.06 44.29 5.45
N ILE A 495 -11.02 43.60 4.83
CA ILE A 495 -10.76 42.41 4.01
C ILE A 495 -10.43 42.89 2.59
N THR A 496 -9.14 43.08 2.33
CA THR A 496 -8.61 43.50 1.03
C THR A 496 -7.34 42.72 0.72
N ASP A 497 -7.06 42.51 -0.57
CA ASP A 497 -5.86 41.80 -1.03
C ASP A 497 -4.59 42.38 -0.44
N ASP A 498 -4.47 43.71 -0.39
CA ASP A 498 -3.23 44.39 0.00
C ASP A 498 -2.93 44.37 1.51
N VAL A 499 -3.90 44.02 2.37
CA VAL A 499 -3.76 44.19 3.82
C VAL A 499 -4.03 42.89 4.55
N LEU A 500 -5.28 42.49 4.78
CA LEU A 500 -5.55 41.29 5.59
C LEU A 500 -5.08 40.01 4.91
N ILE A 501 -5.25 39.89 3.59
CA ILE A 501 -4.81 38.71 2.85
C ILE A 501 -3.29 38.66 2.85
N GLU A 502 -2.59 39.77 2.59
CA GLU A 502 -1.13 39.83 2.72
C GLU A 502 -0.63 39.57 4.15
N LEU A 503 -1.34 40.02 5.18
CA LEU A 503 -1.00 39.74 6.58
C LEU A 503 -1.22 38.26 6.95
N ILE A 504 -2.33 37.65 6.52
CA ILE A 504 -2.59 36.20 6.73
C ILE A 504 -1.63 35.35 5.91
N LYS A 505 -1.31 35.79 4.69
CA LYS A 505 -0.35 35.14 3.79
C LYS A 505 1.07 35.22 4.34
N SER A 506 1.42 36.32 5.01
CA SER A 506 2.74 36.49 5.65
C SER A 506 2.82 35.85 7.04
N THR A 507 1.69 35.49 7.66
CA THR A 507 1.66 34.95 9.04
C THR A 507 1.34 33.46 9.08
N LYS A 508 2.13 32.71 9.86
CA LYS A 508 2.00 31.25 9.98
C LYS A 508 0.73 30.85 10.74
N GLN A 509 -0.04 29.93 10.16
CA GLN A 509 -1.31 29.42 10.71
C GLN A 509 -1.12 28.23 11.68
N PRO A 510 -2.09 27.95 12.58
CA PRO A 510 -2.07 26.83 13.52
C PRO A 510 -2.31 25.47 12.85
N ASP A 511 -1.55 24.45 13.25
CA ASP A 511 -1.56 23.12 12.64
C ASP A 511 -2.91 22.38 12.78
N GLU A 512 -3.72 22.73 13.78
CA GLU A 512 -5.05 22.16 14.06
C GLU A 512 -6.11 22.50 12.98
N LEU A 513 -5.84 23.53 12.15
CA LEU A 513 -6.76 24.01 11.11
C LEU A 513 -6.45 23.44 9.72
N ASN A 514 -5.31 22.76 9.52
CA ASN A 514 -4.91 22.10 8.27
C ASN A 514 -5.15 22.95 6.99
N VAL A 515 -4.62 24.19 6.95
CA VAL A 515 -4.91 25.16 5.86
C VAL A 515 -3.88 25.07 4.73
N VAL A 516 -4.33 25.00 3.47
CA VAL A 516 -3.50 24.97 2.25
C VAL A 516 -3.73 26.23 1.42
N PHE A 517 -2.66 26.98 1.14
CA PHE A 517 -2.73 28.24 0.39
C PHE A 517 -2.68 28.00 -1.13
N GLN A 518 -3.55 28.66 -1.89
CA GLN A 518 -3.58 28.59 -3.37
C GLN A 518 -3.29 29.98 -3.97
N HIS A 519 -2.56 30.04 -5.10
CA HIS A 519 -2.17 31.26 -5.83
C HIS A 519 -2.68 31.24 -7.29
N LYS A 520 -2.91 32.41 -7.88
CA LYS A 520 -3.76 32.60 -9.08
C LYS A 520 -3.17 32.15 -10.44
N GLU A 521 -1.89 31.74 -10.51
CA GLU A 521 -1.17 31.50 -11.79
C GLU A 521 -1.38 30.10 -12.43
N GLN A 522 -2.30 29.25 -11.95
CA GLN A 522 -2.50 27.86 -12.42
C GLN A 522 -3.68 27.63 -13.41
N GLU A 523 -4.43 28.67 -13.83
CA GLU A 523 -5.69 28.49 -14.62
C GLU A 523 -5.59 28.72 -16.15
N GLU A 524 -4.50 29.24 -16.70
CA GLU A 524 -4.43 29.60 -18.12
C GLU A 524 -3.90 28.46 -19.01
N GLY A 525 -4.80 27.62 -19.54
CA GLY A 525 -4.43 26.59 -20.53
C GLY A 525 -5.63 25.88 -21.17
N GLY A 526 -6.47 26.58 -21.93
CA GLY A 526 -7.52 25.95 -22.74
C GLY A 526 -8.35 26.93 -23.58
N GLU A 527 -7.95 27.16 -24.83
CA GLU A 527 -8.79 27.73 -25.90
C GLU A 527 -8.61 26.90 -27.18
N GLU A 528 -9.71 26.40 -27.76
CA GLU A 528 -10.11 26.51 -29.18
C GLU A 528 -11.33 25.61 -29.49
N ASP A 529 -12.45 26.21 -29.92
CA ASP A 529 -13.12 25.92 -31.21
C ASP A 529 -14.52 26.58 -31.35
N GLY A 530 -14.57 27.64 -32.17
CA GLY A 530 -15.16 27.55 -33.52
C GLY A 530 -16.68 27.42 -33.80
N ILE A 531 -17.39 28.55 -33.84
CA ILE A 531 -18.21 29.05 -34.99
C ILE A 531 -19.65 28.50 -35.30
N ASN A 532 -20.60 29.46 -35.18
CA ASN A 532 -21.76 29.88 -36.01
C ASN A 532 -23.21 29.33 -35.97
N GLU A 533 -24.10 30.33 -35.82
CA GLU A 533 -25.36 30.68 -36.53
C GLU A 533 -26.64 29.84 -36.37
N GLY A 534 -27.72 30.53 -35.98
CA GLY A 534 -29.10 30.07 -36.21
C GLY A 534 -30.15 30.79 -35.37
N ASN A 535 -30.79 31.79 -35.95
CA ASN A 535 -31.77 32.70 -35.35
C ASN A 535 -33.20 32.10 -35.28
N SER A 536 -34.04 32.75 -34.46
CA SER A 536 -35.51 32.90 -34.56
C SER A 536 -36.48 31.80 -34.10
N SER A 537 -37.13 32.09 -32.95
CA SER A 537 -38.59 32.27 -32.74
C SER A 537 -39.63 31.21 -33.14
N ASP A 538 -40.48 30.97 -32.13
CA ASP A 538 -41.95 30.91 -32.16
C ASP A 538 -42.72 29.62 -32.48
N SER A 539 -43.65 29.39 -31.53
CA SER A 539 -45.05 28.96 -31.69
C SER A 539 -45.43 27.47 -31.73
N GLU A 540 -46.27 27.15 -30.74
CA GLU A 540 -47.56 26.45 -30.80
C GLU A 540 -47.63 24.95 -31.16
N SER A 541 -48.33 24.23 -30.26
CA SER A 541 -49.27 23.09 -30.48
C SER A 541 -48.76 21.86 -31.25
N GLU A 542 -48.96 20.62 -30.81
CA GLU A 542 -50.08 19.99 -30.09
C GLU A 542 -49.59 18.96 -29.05
#